data_AF-A0A7U4XX82-F1
#
_entry.id   AF-A0A7U4XX82-F1
#
_cell.length_a   1.000
_cell.length_b   1.000
_cell.length_c   1.000
_cell.angle_alpha   90.00
_cell.angle_beta   90.00
_cell.angle_gamma   90.00
#
_symmetry.space_group_name_H-M   'P 1'
#
loop_
_entity.id
_entity.type
_entity.pdbx_description
1 polymer ?
#
loop_
_entity_poly.entity_id
_entity_poly.type
_entity_poly.pdbx_seq_one_letter_code
_entity_poly.pdbx_strand_id
1 'polypeptide(L)' 'MALRNPRPGWRIFGRFAGKNRFVALGVFIRGDLGNLDNYSIEASKIPLEWDVLFPNVPAHEGAAFQDYLGELVRDDDE' A
#
# COMPACT_ATOMS: atom_id res chain seq x y z
N MET A 1 -7.24 -25.39 18.00
CA MET A 1 -6.30 -25.08 16.91
C MET A 1 -6.94 -24.00 16.07
N ALA A 2 -6.70 -22.73 16.41
CA ALA A 2 -7.28 -21.60 15.67
C ALA A 2 -6.61 -21.56 14.29
N LEU A 3 -7.33 -21.94 13.24
CA LEU A 3 -6.90 -21.65 11.88
C LEU A 3 -6.72 -20.13 11.82
N ARG A 4 -5.46 -19.67 11.67
CA ARG A 4 -5.16 -18.30 11.29
C ARG A 4 -6.07 -18.00 10.09
N ASN A 5 -7.05 -17.11 10.30
CA ASN A 5 -7.93 -16.63 9.25
C ASN A 5 -7.02 -16.26 8.05
N PRO A 6 -7.14 -16.91 6.89
CA PRO A 6 -6.20 -16.68 5.80
C PRO A 6 -6.22 -15.19 5.50
N ARG A 7 -5.07 -14.52 5.67
CA ARG A 7 -4.94 -13.09 5.38
C ARG A 7 -5.53 -12.85 3.99
N PRO A 8 -6.29 -11.75 3.77
CA PRO A 8 -6.88 -11.46 2.47
C PRO A 8 -5.84 -11.72 1.39
N GLY A 9 -6.18 -12.57 0.42
CA GLY A 9 -5.26 -13.02 -0.61
C GLY A 9 -4.91 -11.92 -1.61
N TRP A 10 -5.04 -10.65 -1.22
CA TRP A 10 -4.87 -9.48 -2.08
C TRP A 10 -3.76 -8.58 -1.55
N ARG A 11 -3.08 -7.90 -2.47
CA ARG A 11 -2.17 -6.80 -2.20
C ARG A 11 -2.69 -5.56 -2.91
N ILE A 12 -2.64 -4.43 -2.20
CA ILE A 12 -3.06 -3.15 -2.73
C ILE A 12 -1.81 -2.30 -2.93
N PHE A 13 -1.69 -1.70 -4.11
CA PHE A 13 -0.64 -0.76 -4.46
C PHE A 13 -1.25 0.62 -4.70
N GLY A 14 -0.51 1.66 -4.38
CA GLY A 14 -0.99 3.04 -4.44
C GLY A 14 -0.06 3.98 -3.72
N ARG A 15 -0.46 5.26 -3.61
CA ARG A 15 0.28 6.28 -2.84
C ARG A 15 -0.65 7.05 -1.93
N PHE A 16 -0.06 7.76 -0.98
CA PHE A 16 -0.80 8.67 -0.13
C PHE A 16 -0.96 10.01 -0.83
N ALA A 17 -2.17 10.56 -0.85
CA ALA A 17 -2.45 11.95 -1.25
C ALA A 17 -2.25 12.94 -0.08
N GLY A 18 -1.97 12.40 1.12
CA GLY A 18 -1.76 13.13 2.35
C GLY A 18 -1.82 12.20 3.55
N LYS A 19 -1.59 12.76 4.74
CA LYS A 19 -1.77 12.03 6.01
C LYS A 19 -3.16 11.38 6.08
N ASN A 20 -3.21 10.10 6.42
CA ASN A 20 -4.40 9.26 6.50
C ASN A 20 -5.22 9.13 5.20
N ARG A 21 -4.66 9.47 4.05
CA ARG A 21 -5.35 9.45 2.75
C ARG A 21 -4.59 8.61 1.74
N PHE A 22 -4.81 7.30 1.78
CA PHE A 22 -4.26 6.36 0.79
C PHE A 22 -5.18 6.25 -0.42
N VAL A 23 -4.62 6.32 -1.62
CA VAL A 23 -5.34 6.10 -2.87
C VAL A 23 -4.80 4.82 -3.51
N ALA A 24 -5.66 3.82 -3.63
CA ALA A 24 -5.35 2.58 -4.31
C ALA A 24 -5.34 2.78 -5.84
N LEU A 25 -4.27 2.33 -6.48
CA LEU A 25 -4.11 2.33 -7.94
C LEU A 25 -4.24 0.92 -8.53
N GLY A 26 -3.91 -0.11 -7.75
CA GLY A 26 -4.03 -1.50 -8.17
C GLY A 26 -4.31 -2.45 -7.02
N VAL A 27 -5.09 -3.50 -7.32
CA VAL A 27 -5.37 -4.61 -6.40
C VAL A 27 -5.03 -5.90 -7.11
N PHE A 28 -4.16 -6.69 -6.52
CA PHE A 28 -3.62 -7.91 -7.12
C PHE A 28 -3.80 -9.09 -6.18
N ILE A 29 -4.05 -10.27 -6.73
CA ILE A 29 -4.04 -11.49 -5.94
C ILE A 29 -2.59 -11.83 -5.59
N ARG A 30 -2.35 -12.15 -4.31
CA ARG A 30 -1.03 -12.48 -3.77
C ARG A 30 -0.40 -13.69 -4.46
N GLY A 31 -1.23 -14.66 -4.87
CA GLY A 31 -0.80 -15.81 -5.65
C GLY A 31 -0.24 -15.42 -7.01
N ASP A 32 -0.89 -14.47 -7.69
CA ASP A 32 -0.51 -14.01 -9.04
C ASP A 32 0.80 -13.22 -9.03
N LEU A 33 1.03 -12.44 -7.97
CA LEU A 33 2.32 -11.79 -7.75
C LEU A 33 3.41 -12.84 -7.51
N GLY A 34 3.10 -13.99 -6.93
CA GLY A 34 4.07 -15.07 -6.76
C GLY A 34 5.28 -14.65 -5.92
N ASN A 35 6.43 -14.45 -6.58
CA ASN A 35 7.71 -14.11 -5.96
C ASN A 35 7.85 -12.62 -5.61
N LEU A 36 8.91 -12.29 -4.88
CA LEU A 36 9.19 -10.90 -4.46
C LEU A 36 9.56 -10.00 -5.64
N ASP A 37 10.09 -10.56 -6.73
CA ASP A 37 10.52 -9.80 -7.90
C ASP A 37 9.34 -9.20 -8.64
N ASN A 38 8.30 -9.99 -8.91
CA ASN A 38 7.06 -9.51 -9.50
C ASN A 38 6.37 -8.45 -8.64
N TYR A 39 6.37 -8.62 -7.31
CA TYR A 39 5.89 -7.59 -6.40
C TYR A 39 6.65 -6.27 -6.58
N SER A 40 7.98 -6.34 -6.67
CA SER A 40 8.83 -5.17 -6.83
C SER A 40 8.63 -4.49 -8.18
N ILE A 41 8.42 -5.28 -9.24
CA ILE A 41 8.07 -4.80 -10.58
C ILE A 41 6.75 -4.03 -10.53
N GLU A 42 5.66 -4.61 -9.99
CA GLU A 42 4.38 -3.88 -9.89
C GLU A 42 4.49 -2.65 -8.99
N ALA A 43 5.20 -2.73 -7.86
CA ALA A 43 5.42 -1.57 -6.98
C ALA A 43 6.16 -0.42 -7.69
N SER A 44 7.11 -0.73 -8.56
CA SER A 44 7.90 0.27 -9.29
C SER A 44 7.11 1.06 -10.34
N LYS A 45 5.95 0.55 -10.78
CA LYS A 45 5.08 1.24 -11.75
C LYS A 45 4.23 2.33 -11.10
N ILE A 46 3.96 2.20 -9.80
CA ILE A 46 3.04 3.05 -9.04
C ILE A 46 3.39 4.55 -9.08
N PRO A 47 4.68 4.98 -8.99
CA PRO A 47 5.01 6.38 -9.14
C PRO A 47 4.60 6.95 -10.51
N LEU A 48 4.88 6.22 -11.59
CA LEU A 48 4.52 6.65 -12.95
C LEU A 48 3.00 6.69 -13.14
N GLU A 49 2.27 5.68 -12.65
CA GLU A 49 0.81 5.67 -12.72
C GLU A 49 0.19 6.84 -11.95
N TRP A 50 0.75 7.18 -10.79
CA TRP A 50 0.33 8.35 -10.04
C TRP A 50 0.49 9.64 -10.84
N ASP A 51 1.66 9.85 -11.44
CA ASP A 51 1.96 11.07 -12.19
C ASP A 51 1.06 11.21 -13.43
N VAL A 52 0.65 10.08 -14.05
CA VAL A 52 -0.29 10.07 -15.18
C VAL A 52 -1.72 10.39 -14.72
N LEU A 53 -2.18 9.80 -13.62
CA LEU A 53 -3.56 9.96 -13.14
C LEU A 53 -3.78 11.28 -12.40
N PHE A 54 -2.75 11.80 -11.74
CA PHE A 54 -2.82 12.98 -10.90
C PHE A 54 -1.66 13.96 -11.17
N PRO A 55 -1.54 14.49 -12.41
CA PRO A 55 -0.35 15.25 -12.84
C PRO A 55 -0.07 16.53 -12.06
N ASN A 56 -1.08 17.09 -11.38
CA ASN A 56 -0.96 18.30 -10.57
C ASN A 56 -1.11 18.06 -9.07
N VAL A 57 -1.12 16.79 -8.64
CA VAL A 57 -1.24 16.43 -7.23
C VAL A 57 0.02 15.68 -6.82
N PRO A 58 0.97 16.32 -6.13
CA PRO A 58 2.12 15.61 -5.61
C PRO A 58 1.64 14.55 -4.62
N ALA A 59 2.23 13.35 -4.71
CA ALA A 59 2.04 12.36 -3.67
C ALA A 59 2.64 12.87 -2.35
N HIS A 60 2.04 12.46 -1.25
CA HIS A 60 2.56 12.69 0.08
C HIS A 60 3.79 11.82 0.31
N GLU A 61 4.84 12.44 0.83
CA GLU A 61 6.12 11.80 1.12
C GLU A 61 6.44 11.91 2.61
N GLY A 62 7.20 10.94 3.11
CA GLY A 62 7.56 10.81 4.51
C GLY A 62 8.64 9.75 4.69
N ALA A 63 9.49 9.93 5.70
CA ALA A 63 10.62 9.05 5.99
C ALA A 63 10.23 7.95 7.00
N ALA A 64 9.18 8.18 7.79
CA ALA A 64 8.67 7.26 8.77
C ALA A 64 7.18 6.98 8.56
N PHE A 65 6.73 5.82 9.03
CA PHE A 65 5.33 5.39 8.92
C PHE A 65 4.33 6.40 9.53
N GLN A 66 4.70 7.03 10.65
CA GLN A 66 3.91 8.06 11.32
C GLN A 66 3.66 9.32 10.48
N ASP A 67 4.51 9.58 9.48
CA ASP A 67 4.32 10.70 8.55
C ASP A 67 3.11 10.48 7.64
N TYR A 68 2.73 9.21 7.44
CA TYR A 68 1.60 8.81 6.61
C TYR A 68 0.34 8.55 7.43
N LEU A 69 0.43 7.84 8.55
CA LEU A 69 -0.75 7.39 9.31
C LEU A 69 -0.96 8.07 10.68
N GLY A 70 -0.08 9.01 11.06
CA GLY A 70 -0.11 9.63 12.39
C GLY A 70 0.31 8.69 13.52
N GLU A 71 -0.07 9.04 14.76
CA GLU A 71 0.14 8.17 15.92
C GLU A 71 -0.76 6.95 15.77
N LEU A 72 -0.16 5.81 15.43
CA LEU A 72 -0.86 4.55 15.46
C LEU A 72 -0.98 4.14 16.93
N VAL A 73 -2.16 4.26 17.52
CA VAL A 73 -2.49 3.52 18.73
C VAL A 73 -2.61 2.06 18.30
N ARG A 74 -1.64 1.24 18.69
CA ARG A 74 -1.77 -0.21 18.59
C ARG A 74 -2.81 -0.62 19.64
N ASP A 75 -4.01 -0.98 19.20
CA ASP A 75 -4.87 -1.84 20.03
C ASP A 75 -4.22 -3.22 20.03
N ASP A 76 -3.31 -3.40 20.99
CA ASP A 76 -2.83 -4.72 21.40
C ASP A 76 -3.89 -5.31 22.37
N ASP A 77 -5.11 -5.56 21.87
CA ASP A 77 -6.07 -6.41 22.56
C ASP A 77 -5.68 -7.88 22.34
N GLU A 78 -4.93 -8.38 23.33
CA GLU A 78 -4.82 -9.75 23.87
C GLU A 78 -5.02 -10.98 22.95
#